data_AF-A0A257LHJ2-F1
#
_entry.id   AF-A0A257LHJ2-F1
#
_cell.length_a   1.000
_cell.length_b   1.000
_cell.length_c   1.000
_cell.angle_alpha   90.00
_cell.angle_beta   90.00
_cell.angle_gamma   90.00
#
_symmetry.space_group_name_H-M   'P 1'
#
loop_
_entity.id
_entity.type
_entity.pdbx_description
1 polymer ?
#
loop_
_entity_poly.entity_id
_entity_poly.type
_entity_poly.pdbx_seq_one_letter_code
_entity_poly.pdbx_strand_id
1 'polypeptide(L)'
;MTGEPDWSFVESIVSDLKRRLDSMGPVNLDAIEEYDELEERHSFLRGQHDDLVRSKTELMEVIERINEETQRRFAETFAKVRENFRDMFKELFGEKGQADLMLLDESDPLESGIEVIAKPPGKKLQSITLLSGGERSMTAVALLFSIYMIKPSPFCVLDELDAPLDESNINRFVKVLDR
;
A
#
# COMPACT_ATOMS: atom_id res chain seq x y z
N MET A 1 64.57 48.16 41.56
CA MET A 1 65.21 48.13 40.23
C MET A 1 64.10 48.06 39.20
N THR A 2 63.60 49.22 38.78
CA THR A 2 62.71 49.35 37.64
C THR A 2 63.56 49.10 36.38
N GLY A 3 63.68 47.83 35.99
CA GLY A 3 64.32 47.47 34.73
C GLY A 3 63.48 48.07 33.61
N GLU A 4 64.08 48.98 32.83
CA GLU A 4 63.43 49.48 31.62
C GLU A 4 63.09 48.28 30.73
N PRO A 5 61.88 48.24 30.14
CA PRO A 5 61.52 47.18 29.21
C PRO A 5 62.58 47.07 28.10
N ASP A 6 62.92 45.86 27.68
CA ASP A 6 63.76 45.65 26.50
C ASP A 6 62.95 46.02 25.25
N TRP A 7 63.00 47.32 24.92
CA TRP A 7 62.28 47.89 23.80
C TRP A 7 62.70 47.28 22.47
N SER A 8 63.93 46.78 22.35
CA SER A 8 64.43 46.15 21.12
C SER A 8 63.77 44.80 20.84
N PHE A 9 63.57 44.00 21.88
CA PHE A 9 62.84 42.74 21.80
C PHE A 9 61.36 42.98 21.49
N VAL A 10 60.73 43.96 22.15
CA VAL A 10 59.32 44.32 21.90
C VAL A 10 59.13 44.79 20.45
N GLU A 11 60.04 45.60 19.90
CA GLU A 11 59.99 46.03 18.50
C GLU A 11 60.10 44.87 17.51
N SER A 12 60.95 43.88 17.78
CA SER A 12 61.09 42.69 16.93
C SER A 12 59.78 41.89 16.89
N ILE A 13 59.16 41.66 18.05
CA ILE A 13 57.90 40.92 18.15
C ILE A 13 56.76 41.66 17.47
N VAL A 14 56.68 42.98 17.64
CA VAL A 14 55.66 43.81 16.95
C VAL A 14 55.85 43.77 15.43
N SER A 15 57.09 43.80 14.95
CA SER A 15 57.39 43.71 13.51
C SER A 15 56.97 42.35 12.93
N ASP A 16 57.28 41.25 13.62
CA ASP A 16 56.87 39.91 13.20
C ASP A 16 55.35 39.73 13.21
N LEU A 17 54.67 40.26 14.23
CA LEU A 17 53.21 40.23 14.32
C LEU A 17 52.56 41.06 13.20
N LYS A 18 53.10 42.24 12.90
CA LYS A 18 52.63 43.08 11.77
C LYS A 18 52.81 42.36 10.44
N ARG A 19 53.97 41.74 10.20
CA ARG A 19 54.22 40.98 8.97
C ARG A 19 53.28 39.79 8.81
N ARG A 20 52.94 39.10 9.92
CA ARG A 20 51.92 38.03 9.91
C ARG A 20 50.53 38.58 9.62
N LEU A 21 50.16 39.73 10.19
CA LEU A 21 48.89 40.39 9.91
C LEU A 21 48.77 40.80 8.43
N ASP A 22 49.82 41.40 7.87
CA ASP A 22 49.87 41.81 6.46
C ASP A 22 49.78 40.60 5.51
N SER A 23 50.30 39.43 5.93
CA SER A 23 50.22 38.19 5.14
C SER A 23 48.83 37.56 5.04
N MET A 24 47.88 37.98 5.90
CA MET A 24 46.49 37.51 5.84
C MET A 24 45.69 38.16 4.71
N GLY A 25 46.22 39.23 4.10
CA GLY A 25 45.54 39.98 3.05
C GLY A 25 44.58 41.05 3.60
N PRO A 26 43.93 41.82 2.71
CA PRO A 26 43.00 42.86 3.12
C PRO A 26 41.78 42.26 3.81
N VAL A 27 41.28 42.95 4.83
CA VAL A 27 40.01 42.59 5.49
C VAL A 27 38.89 42.65 4.45
N ASN A 28 38.21 41.53 4.23
CA ASN A 28 37.00 41.52 3.42
C ASN A 28 35.85 42.11 4.24
N LEU A 29 35.53 43.37 4.02
CA LEU A 29 34.44 44.06 4.72
C LEU A 29 33.07 43.53 4.29
N ASP A 30 32.98 43.01 3.06
CA ASP A 30 31.76 42.43 2.50
C ASP A 30 31.44 41.06 3.12
N ALA A 31 32.42 40.42 3.79
CA ALA A 31 32.25 39.10 4.41
C ALA A 31 31.19 39.07 5.51
N ILE A 32 30.93 40.20 6.17
CA ILE A 32 29.88 40.29 7.21
C ILE A 32 28.50 40.23 6.56
N GLU A 33 28.28 41.03 5.51
CA GLU A 33 27.01 41.03 4.77
C GLU A 33 26.79 39.69 4.05
N GLU A 34 27.83 39.12 3.41
CA GLU A 34 27.76 37.79 2.79
C GLU A 34 27.44 36.67 3.79
N TYR A 35 27.95 36.77 5.02
CA TYR A 35 27.64 35.81 6.09
C TYR A 35 26.17 35.89 6.48
N ASP A 36 25.65 37.09 6.70
CA ASP A 36 24.26 37.32 7.09
C ASP A 36 23.30 36.80 5.99
N GLU A 37 23.59 37.09 4.72
CA GLU A 37 22.82 36.57 3.57
C GLU A 37 22.85 35.04 3.48
N LEU A 38 24.02 34.44 3.70
CA LEU A 38 24.18 32.98 3.67
C LEU A 38 23.47 32.31 4.84
N GLU A 39 23.51 32.92 6.02
CA GLU A 39 22.80 32.44 7.21
C GLU A 39 21.29 32.49 7.01
N GLU A 40 20.75 33.58 6.46
CA GLU A 40 19.32 33.69 6.14
C GLU A 40 18.89 32.61 5.15
N ARG A 41 19.65 32.44 4.05
CA ARG A 41 19.39 31.40 3.05
C ARG A 41 19.47 30.00 3.65
N HIS A 42 20.46 29.75 4.51
CA HIS A 42 20.62 28.46 5.19
C HIS A 42 19.43 28.19 6.12
N SER A 43 19.01 29.18 6.92
CA SER A 43 17.85 29.07 7.80
C SER A 43 16.57 28.77 7.03
N PHE A 44 16.34 29.47 5.92
CA PHE A 44 15.21 29.23 5.03
C PHE A 44 15.21 27.80 4.46
N LEU A 45 16.32 27.36 3.87
CA LEU A 45 16.43 26.01 3.29
C LEU A 45 16.29 24.92 4.35
N ARG A 46 16.82 25.16 5.56
CA ARG A 46 16.66 24.24 6.68
C ARG A 46 15.20 24.10 7.10
N GLY A 47 14.47 25.21 7.17
CA GLY A 47 13.02 25.20 7.42
C GLY A 47 12.27 24.35 6.38
N GLN A 48 12.54 24.59 5.10
CA GLN A 48 11.92 23.80 4.02
C GLN A 48 12.27 22.30 4.10
N HIS A 49 13.52 21.98 4.43
CA HIS A 49 13.95 20.59 4.61
C HIS A 49 13.19 19.93 5.76
N ASP A 50 13.11 20.59 6.91
CA ASP A 50 12.47 20.03 8.11
C ASP A 50 10.96 19.84 7.89
N ASP A 51 10.31 20.76 7.18
CA ASP A 51 8.91 20.62 6.76
C ASP A 51 8.70 19.45 5.80
N LEU A 52 9.61 19.23 4.85
CA LEU A 52 9.55 18.10 3.93
C LEU A 52 9.75 16.77 4.65
N VAL A 53 10.69 16.70 5.59
CA VAL A 53 10.92 15.51 6.42
C VAL A 53 9.69 15.21 7.27
N ARG A 54 9.08 16.23 7.90
CA ARG A 54 7.84 16.05 8.66
C ARG A 54 6.71 15.53 7.79
N SER A 55 6.49 16.17 6.63
CA SER A 55 5.45 15.76 5.68
C SER A 55 5.65 14.31 5.20
N LYS A 56 6.90 13.90 4.97
CA LYS A 56 7.22 12.51 4.62
C LYS A 56 6.81 11.55 5.74
N THR A 57 7.15 11.85 6.99
CA THR A 57 6.79 11.01 8.14
C THR A 57 5.27 10.90 8.28
N GLU A 58 4.55 12.02 8.20
CA GLU A 58 3.08 12.03 8.27
C GLU A 58 2.45 11.19 7.15
N LEU A 59 2.97 11.29 5.92
CA LEU A 59 2.50 10.46 4.81
C LEU A 59 2.76 8.97 5.04
N MET A 60 3.92 8.61 5.61
CA MET A 60 4.23 7.22 5.95
C MET A 60 3.27 6.66 7.00
N GLU A 61 2.96 7.43 8.05
CA GLU A 61 1.98 7.03 9.08
C GLU A 61 0.58 6.84 8.50
N VAL A 62 0.18 7.72 7.56
CA VAL A 62 -1.11 7.60 6.87
C VAL A 62 -1.16 6.33 6.00
N ILE A 63 -0.08 6.02 5.28
CA ILE A 63 0.02 4.79 4.47
C ILE A 63 -0.10 3.55 5.36
N GLU A 64 0.60 3.52 6.50
CA GLU A 64 0.56 2.41 7.44
C GLU A 64 -0.87 2.17 7.96
N ARG A 65 -1.55 3.24 8.39
CA ARG A 65 -2.95 3.17 8.82
C ARG A 65 -3.91 2.69 7.72
N ILE A 66 -3.69 3.12 6.48
CA ILE A 66 -4.49 2.67 5.33
C ILE A 66 -4.26 1.17 5.09
N ASN A 67 -3.03 0.70 5.17
CA ASN A 67 -2.69 -0.70 4.97
C ASN A 67 -3.35 -1.58 6.04
N GLU A 68 -3.27 -1.21 7.32
CA GLU A 68 -3.92 -1.94 8.42
C GLU A 68 -5.44 -2.03 8.23
N GLU A 69 -6.09 -0.90 7.91
CA GLU A 69 -7.54 -0.86 7.69
C GLU A 69 -7.93 -1.68 6.45
N THR A 70 -7.11 -1.66 5.40
CA THR A 70 -7.35 -2.41 4.16
C THR A 70 -7.24 -3.91 4.42
N GLN A 71 -6.21 -4.37 5.14
CA GLN A 71 -6.04 -5.76 5.53
C GLN A 71 -7.23 -6.26 6.37
N ARG A 72 -7.66 -5.47 7.35
CA ARG A 72 -8.82 -5.80 8.19
C ARG A 72 -10.09 -5.95 7.33
N ARG A 73 -10.39 -4.95 6.50
CA ARG A 73 -11.58 -4.96 5.64
C ARG A 73 -11.55 -6.09 4.63
N PHE A 74 -10.39 -6.39 4.07
CA PHE A 74 -10.20 -7.51 3.17
C PHE A 74 -10.52 -8.82 3.88
N ALA A 75 -9.93 -9.09 5.05
CA ALA A 75 -10.15 -10.32 5.80
C ALA A 75 -11.63 -10.51 6.18
N GLU A 76 -12.28 -9.46 6.67
CA GLU A 76 -13.71 -9.48 7.00
C GLU A 76 -14.58 -9.74 5.77
N THR A 77 -14.30 -9.07 4.65
CA THR A 77 -15.07 -9.22 3.42
C THR A 77 -14.83 -10.58 2.79
N PHE A 78 -13.59 -11.06 2.75
CA PHE A 78 -13.21 -12.36 2.23
C PHE A 78 -13.90 -13.49 3.00
N ALA A 79 -13.92 -13.42 4.34
CA ALA A 79 -14.64 -14.38 5.17
C ALA A 79 -16.14 -14.43 4.83
N LYS A 80 -16.78 -13.27 4.66
CA LYS A 80 -18.20 -13.19 4.26
C LYS A 80 -18.42 -13.73 2.84
N VAL A 81 -17.55 -13.40 1.88
CA VAL A 81 -17.66 -13.91 0.50
C VAL A 81 -17.53 -15.43 0.50
N ARG A 82 -16.58 -15.97 1.28
CA ARG A 82 -16.34 -17.42 1.41
C ARG A 82 -17.56 -18.14 2.00
N GLU A 83 -18.20 -17.58 3.01
CA GLU A 83 -19.44 -18.12 3.60
C GLU A 83 -20.60 -18.11 2.58
N ASN A 84 -20.89 -16.94 2.00
CA ASN A 84 -21.94 -16.81 0.99
C ASN A 84 -21.69 -17.73 -0.21
N PHE A 85 -20.43 -17.90 -0.62
CA PHE A 85 -20.06 -18.79 -1.72
C PHE A 85 -20.34 -20.25 -1.43
N ARG A 86 -20.08 -20.71 -0.21
CA ARG A 86 -20.43 -22.08 0.21
C ARG A 86 -21.93 -22.32 0.13
N ASP A 87 -22.73 -21.35 0.55
CA ASP A 87 -24.18 -21.49 0.60
C ASP A 87 -24.80 -21.35 -0.79
N MET A 88 -24.39 -20.35 -1.57
CA MET A 88 -24.82 -20.15 -2.96
C MET A 88 -24.46 -21.36 -3.83
N PHE A 89 -23.28 -21.96 -3.61
CA PHE A 89 -22.89 -23.16 -4.33
C PHE A 89 -23.80 -24.36 -4.00
N LYS A 90 -24.21 -24.53 -2.74
CA LYS A 90 -25.19 -25.57 -2.36
C LYS A 90 -26.57 -25.29 -2.94
N GLU A 91 -27.00 -24.03 -3.00
CA GLU A 91 -28.29 -23.68 -3.64
C GLU A 91 -28.29 -24.04 -5.13
N LEU A 92 -27.19 -23.77 -5.85
CA LEU A 92 -27.06 -24.04 -7.28
C LEU A 92 -26.76 -25.50 -7.63
N PHE A 93 -25.93 -26.20 -6.85
CA PHE A 93 -25.53 -27.59 -7.12
C PHE A 93 -26.26 -28.64 -6.27
N GLY A 94 -27.09 -28.20 -5.31
CA GLY A 94 -27.77 -29.03 -4.31
C GLY A 94 -26.90 -29.33 -3.08
N GLU A 95 -27.50 -29.93 -2.05
CA GLU A 95 -26.89 -30.22 -0.74
C GLU A 95 -25.58 -31.03 -0.77
N LYS A 96 -25.32 -31.76 -1.87
CA LYS A 96 -24.10 -32.56 -2.05
C LYS A 96 -22.94 -31.77 -2.67
N GLY A 97 -23.20 -30.56 -3.16
CA GLY A 97 -22.20 -29.65 -3.67
C GLY A 97 -21.43 -28.97 -2.54
N GLN A 98 -20.11 -28.83 -2.70
CA GLN A 98 -19.28 -28.06 -1.79
C GLN A 98 -18.33 -27.19 -2.58
N ALA A 99 -18.10 -25.96 -2.15
CA ALA A 99 -17.06 -25.11 -2.73
C ALA A 99 -16.43 -24.27 -1.63
N ASP A 100 -15.22 -23.77 -1.89
CA ASP A 100 -14.50 -22.95 -0.94
C ASP A 100 -13.53 -22.00 -1.64
N LEU A 101 -13.14 -20.96 -0.91
CA LEU A 101 -12.10 -20.01 -1.32
C LEU A 101 -10.90 -20.16 -0.40
N MET A 102 -9.71 -20.28 -0.97
CA MET A 102 -8.44 -20.39 -0.25
C MET A 102 -7.49 -19.30 -0.71
N LEU A 103 -6.76 -18.71 0.24
CA LEU A 103 -5.63 -17.84 -0.07
C LEU A 103 -4.41 -18.73 -0.33
N LEU A 104 -3.66 -18.44 -1.38
CA LEU A 104 -2.41 -19.15 -1.67
C LEU A 104 -1.32 -18.83 -0.63
N ASP A 105 -1.33 -17.59 -0.12
CA ASP A 105 -0.45 -17.12 0.95
C ASP A 105 -1.27 -16.39 2.02
N GLU A 106 -1.39 -17.01 3.19
CA GLU A 106 -2.09 -16.40 4.33
C GLU A 106 -1.26 -15.30 5.02
N SER A 107 0.05 -15.22 4.75
CA SER A 107 0.95 -14.25 5.37
C SER A 107 0.88 -12.86 4.73
N ASP A 108 0.50 -12.80 3.45
CA ASP A 108 0.21 -11.55 2.73
C ASP A 108 -1.13 -11.64 1.98
N PRO A 109 -2.26 -11.46 2.70
CA PRO A 109 -3.58 -11.59 2.10
C PRO A 109 -3.88 -10.58 0.97
N LEU A 110 -3.18 -9.45 0.92
CA LEU A 110 -3.44 -8.40 -0.08
C LEU A 110 -2.82 -8.71 -1.44
N GLU A 111 -1.63 -9.32 -1.44
CA GLU A 111 -0.93 -9.72 -2.67
C GLU A 111 -1.13 -11.21 -3.00
N SER A 112 -1.70 -11.99 -2.08
CA SER A 112 -2.00 -13.41 -2.30
C SER A 112 -3.03 -13.62 -3.41
N GLY A 113 -2.74 -14.59 -4.27
CA GLY A 113 -3.76 -15.15 -5.16
C GLY A 113 -4.88 -15.86 -4.38
N ILE A 114 -6.05 -15.96 -5.00
CA ILE A 114 -7.20 -16.70 -4.46
C ILE A 114 -7.40 -17.95 -5.32
N GLU A 115 -7.38 -19.13 -4.69
CA GLU A 115 -7.76 -20.38 -5.31
C GLU A 115 -9.23 -20.71 -5.04
N VAL A 116 -9.95 -21.05 -6.11
CA VAL A 116 -11.35 -21.50 -6.04
C VAL A 116 -11.38 -23.01 -6.17
N ILE A 117 -11.80 -23.68 -5.11
CA ILE A 117 -11.99 -25.13 -5.08
C ILE A 117 -13.48 -25.47 -5.06
N ALA A 118 -13.85 -26.45 -5.87
CA ALA A 118 -15.24 -26.87 -5.97
C ALA A 118 -15.36 -28.39 -6.09
N LYS A 119 -16.47 -28.90 -5.56
CA LYS A 119 -16.88 -30.29 -5.57
C LYS A 119 -18.33 -30.35 -6.06
N PRO A 120 -18.55 -30.45 -7.38
CA PRO A 120 -19.87 -30.73 -7.93
C PRO A 120 -20.41 -32.09 -7.46
N PRO A 121 -21.74 -32.33 -7.57
CA PRO A 121 -22.36 -33.58 -7.16
C PRO A 121 -21.73 -34.78 -7.88
N GLY A 122 -21.23 -35.76 -7.12
CA GLY A 122 -20.63 -36.96 -7.67
C GLY A 122 -19.15 -36.86 -8.06
N LYS A 123 -18.51 -35.69 -7.89
CA LYS A 123 -17.07 -35.50 -8.12
C LYS A 123 -16.28 -35.29 -6.82
N LYS A 124 -14.96 -35.36 -6.94
CA LYS A 124 -14.01 -34.98 -5.88
C LYS A 124 -13.80 -33.46 -5.89
N LEU A 125 -13.26 -32.95 -4.78
CA LEU A 125 -12.88 -31.55 -4.65
C LEU A 125 -11.67 -31.27 -5.55
N GLN A 126 -11.79 -30.28 -6.41
CA GLN A 126 -10.77 -29.93 -7.40
C GLN A 126 -10.79 -28.43 -7.71
N SER A 127 -9.69 -27.93 -8.26
CA SER A 127 -9.56 -26.53 -8.68
C SER A 127 -10.55 -26.21 -9.81
N ILE A 128 -11.06 -24.97 -9.85
CA ILE A 128 -12.03 -24.48 -10.86
C ILE A 128 -11.58 -24.71 -12.31
N THR A 129 -10.27 -24.71 -12.54
CA THR A 129 -9.66 -24.92 -13.86
C THR A 129 -9.85 -26.35 -14.40
N LEU A 130 -10.09 -27.31 -13.52
CA LEU A 130 -10.28 -28.74 -13.85
C LEU A 130 -11.76 -29.14 -14.01
N LEU A 131 -12.69 -28.19 -13.85
CA LEU A 131 -14.13 -28.42 -14.02
C LEU A 131 -14.53 -28.49 -15.49
N SER A 132 -15.69 -29.10 -15.77
CA SER A 132 -16.29 -29.02 -17.11
C SER A 132 -16.70 -27.57 -17.44
N GLY A 133 -16.92 -27.27 -18.72
CA GLY A 133 -17.32 -25.91 -19.13
C GLY A 133 -18.54 -25.37 -18.40
N GLY A 134 -19.62 -26.16 -18.31
CA GLY A 134 -20.84 -25.79 -17.60
C GLY A 134 -20.66 -25.70 -16.08
N GLU A 135 -19.93 -26.64 -15.47
CA GLU A 135 -19.62 -26.61 -14.03
C GLU A 135 -18.80 -25.37 -13.66
N ARG A 136 -17.82 -25.02 -14.50
CA ARG A 136 -16.98 -23.84 -14.33
C ARG A 136 -17.80 -22.56 -14.40
N SER A 137 -18.70 -22.45 -15.39
CA SER A 137 -19.57 -21.27 -15.53
C SER A 137 -20.52 -21.14 -14.34
N MET A 138 -21.18 -22.22 -13.91
CA MET A 138 -22.05 -22.20 -12.73
C MET A 138 -21.30 -21.86 -11.44
N THR A 139 -20.07 -22.36 -11.29
CA THR A 139 -19.21 -22.02 -10.14
C THR A 139 -18.84 -20.53 -10.15
N ALA A 140 -18.51 -19.97 -11.31
CA ALA A 140 -18.23 -18.55 -11.45
C ALA A 140 -19.46 -17.67 -11.15
N VAL A 141 -20.63 -18.09 -11.62
CA VAL A 141 -21.92 -17.43 -11.33
C VAL A 141 -22.22 -17.47 -9.83
N ALA A 142 -22.00 -18.61 -9.17
CA ALA A 142 -22.16 -18.73 -7.72
C ALA A 142 -21.25 -17.72 -6.98
N LEU A 143 -19.98 -17.61 -7.38
CA LEU A 143 -19.05 -16.65 -6.80
C LEU A 143 -19.48 -15.20 -7.03
N LEU A 144 -19.93 -14.88 -8.25
CA LEU A 144 -20.42 -13.55 -8.61
C LEU A 144 -21.59 -13.13 -7.71
N PHE A 145 -22.59 -13.99 -7.54
CA PHE A 145 -23.72 -13.70 -6.65
C PHE A 145 -23.31 -13.58 -5.19
N SER A 146 -22.35 -14.40 -4.75
CA SER A 146 -21.85 -14.35 -3.36
C SER A 146 -21.18 -13.03 -3.02
N ILE A 147 -20.45 -12.45 -3.98
CA ILE A 147 -19.90 -11.10 -3.88
C ILE A 147 -21.02 -10.06 -3.90
N TYR A 148 -21.99 -10.22 -4.80
CA TYR A 148 -23.10 -9.29 -4.96
C TYR A 148 -23.99 -9.20 -3.70
N MET A 149 -24.16 -10.30 -2.95
CA MET A 149 -24.90 -10.30 -1.68
C MET A 149 -24.27 -9.41 -0.59
N ILE A 150 -22.96 -9.17 -0.65
CA ILE A 150 -22.26 -8.34 0.34
C ILE A 150 -22.29 -6.87 -0.06
N LYS A 151 -22.14 -6.61 -1.37
CA LYS A 151 -22.15 -5.26 -1.93
C LYS A 151 -23.04 -5.24 -3.17
N PRO A 152 -24.36 -5.08 -2.98
CA PRO A 152 -25.30 -5.10 -4.09
C PRO A 152 -25.09 -3.86 -4.97
N SER A 153 -24.83 -4.07 -6.26
CA SER A 153 -24.81 -2.99 -7.25
C SER A 153 -26.22 -2.72 -7.76
N PRO A 154 -26.59 -1.47 -8.07
CA PRO A 154 -27.97 -1.14 -8.47
C PRO A 154 -28.46 -1.83 -9.76
N PHE A 155 -27.55 -2.31 -10.59
CA PHE A 155 -27.86 -3.12 -11.77
C PHE A 155 -26.70 -4.10 -12.05
N CYS A 156 -27.03 -5.23 -12.65
CA CYS A 156 -26.09 -6.22 -13.15
C CYS A 156 -26.57 -6.66 -14.55
N VAL A 157 -25.69 -6.62 -15.55
CA VAL A 157 -25.98 -7.07 -16.90
C VAL A 157 -25.14 -8.31 -17.16
N LEU A 158 -25.80 -9.39 -17.55
CA LEU A 158 -25.19 -10.69 -17.82
C LEU A 158 -25.44 -11.01 -19.28
N ASP A 159 -24.38 -11.33 -20.02
CA ASP A 159 -24.45 -11.64 -21.44
C ASP A 159 -24.11 -13.11 -21.68
N GLU A 160 -24.92 -13.80 -22.48
CA GLU A 160 -24.77 -15.21 -22.89
C GLU A 160 -24.38 -16.22 -21.78
N LEU A 161 -24.86 -16.00 -20.55
CA LEU A 161 -24.51 -16.87 -19.42
C LEU A 161 -25.07 -18.30 -19.52
N ASP A 162 -26.08 -18.51 -20.36
CA ASP A 162 -26.80 -19.77 -20.55
C ASP A 162 -26.17 -20.69 -21.61
N ALA A 163 -25.30 -20.17 -22.49
CA ALA A 163 -24.65 -20.94 -23.55
C ALA A 163 -23.92 -22.23 -23.06
N PRO A 164 -23.21 -22.24 -21.91
CA PRO A 164 -22.56 -23.45 -21.39
C PRO A 164 -23.46 -24.25 -20.42
N LEU A 165 -24.71 -23.84 -20.19
CA LEU A 165 -25.61 -24.43 -19.19
C LEU A 165 -26.60 -25.39 -19.82
N ASP A 166 -26.91 -26.47 -19.10
CA ASP A 166 -28.01 -27.36 -19.45
C ASP A 166 -29.34 -26.85 -18.86
N GLU A 167 -30.45 -27.42 -19.34
CA GLU A 167 -31.80 -27.01 -18.96
C GLU A 167 -32.07 -27.14 -17.44
N SER A 168 -31.40 -28.09 -16.76
CA SER A 168 -31.50 -28.23 -15.31
C SER A 168 -30.81 -27.10 -14.57
N ASN A 169 -29.60 -26.72 -14.99
CA ASN A 169 -28.81 -25.66 -14.37
C ASN A 169 -29.39 -24.27 -14.66
N ILE A 170 -29.95 -24.04 -15.85
CA ILE A 170 -30.68 -22.80 -16.17
C ILE A 170 -31.86 -22.61 -15.21
N ASN A 171 -32.66 -23.65 -14.96
CA ASN A 171 -33.78 -23.58 -14.02
C ASN A 171 -33.34 -23.26 -12.59
N ARG A 172 -32.16 -23.73 -12.15
CA ARG A 172 -31.62 -23.39 -10.83
C ARG A 172 -31.13 -21.95 -10.78
N PHE A 173 -30.48 -21.49 -11.84
CA PHE A 173 -30.03 -20.11 -11.98
C PHE A 173 -31.19 -19.12 -11.95
N VAL A 174 -32.26 -19.37 -12.70
CA VAL A 174 -33.47 -18.52 -12.71
C VAL A 174 -34.11 -18.45 -11.32
N LYS A 175 -34.19 -19.56 -10.59
CA LYS A 175 -34.70 -19.56 -9.21
C LYS A 175 -33.88 -18.71 -8.24
N VAL A 176 -32.57 -18.60 -8.45
CA VAL A 176 -31.70 -17.73 -7.64
C VAL A 176 -31.89 -16.27 -8.02
N LEU A 177 -32.16 -15.96 -9.29
CA LEU A 177 -32.47 -14.60 -9.76
C LEU A 177 -33.81 -14.06 -9.27
N ASP A 178 -34.82 -14.93 -9.11
CA ASP A 178 -36.16 -14.54 -8.66
C ASP A 178 -36.25 -14.21 -7.15
N ARG A 179 -35.11 -14.23 -6.43
CA ARG A 179 -35.01 -14.01 -4.98
C ARG A 179 -34.58 -12.57 -4.66
#